data_AF-A0A1Q9LET8-F1
#
_entry.id   AF-A0A1Q9LET8-F1
#
_cell.length_a   1.000
_cell.length_b   1.000
_cell.length_c   1.000
_cell.angle_alpha   90.00
_cell.angle_beta   90.00
_cell.angle_gamma   90.00
#
_symmetry.space_group_name_H-M   'P 1'
#
loop_
_entity.id
_entity.type
_entity.pdbx_description
1 polymer ?
#
loop_
_entity_poly.entity_id
_entity_poly.type
_entity_poly.pdbx_seq_one_letter_code
_entity_poly.pdbx_strand_id
1 'polypeptide(L)'
;MSRLRVVVAEFGARDADGAHVVARQLRDAGVEVVHAGGLTAAEHVVAVALQEDADAVVVGGRVAEVAALLAAEDADDVRAIAYDDALTWADTAHG
;
A
#
# COMPACT_ATOMS: atom_id res chain seq x y z
N MET A 1 -18.87 7.10 5.66
CA MET A 1 -17.54 7.21 5.04
C MET A 1 -17.32 5.93 4.26
N SER A 2 -16.77 6.02 3.03
CA SER A 2 -16.32 4.83 2.30
C SER A 2 -15.23 4.13 3.11
N ARG A 3 -15.16 2.81 2.97
CA ARG A 3 -14.12 1.99 3.61
C ARG A 3 -12.78 2.32 2.95
N LEU A 4 -11.71 2.51 3.73
CA LEU A 4 -10.38 2.68 3.15
C LEU A 4 -10.03 1.45 2.30
N ARG A 5 -9.52 1.67 1.10
CA ARG A 5 -8.97 0.64 0.21
C ARG A 5 -7.46 0.75 0.17
N VAL A 6 -6.79 -0.36 0.46
CA VAL A 6 -5.33 -0.45 0.49
C VAL A 6 -4.85 -1.56 -0.41
N VAL A 7 -3.90 -1.24 -1.29
CA VAL A 7 -3.11 -2.24 -2.01
C VAL A 7 -1.91 -2.64 -1.16
N VAL A 8 -1.71 -3.93 -0.94
CA VAL A 8 -0.52 -4.47 -0.26
C VAL A 8 0.30 -5.25 -1.28
N ALA A 9 1.56 -4.86 -1.48
CA ALA A 9 2.46 -5.46 -2.46
C ALA A 9 3.83 -5.80 -1.85
N GLU A 10 4.35 -6.97 -2.21
CA GLU A 10 5.73 -7.35 -1.94
C GLU A 10 6.64 -6.63 -2.94
N PHE A 11 7.24 -5.53 -2.50
CA PHE A 11 8.14 -4.70 -3.29
C PHE A 11 9.27 -4.16 -2.41
N GLY A 12 10.50 -4.21 -2.92
CA GLY A 12 11.67 -3.58 -2.30
C GLY A 12 12.26 -4.25 -1.05
N ALA A 13 11.52 -5.13 -0.36
CA ALA A 13 12.03 -5.96 0.73
C ALA A 13 12.46 -7.35 0.27
N ARG A 14 13.39 -7.97 1.01
CA ARG A 14 13.87 -9.34 0.76
C ARG A 14 12.99 -10.40 1.44
N ASP A 15 12.22 -10.00 2.45
CA ASP A 15 11.32 -10.87 3.22
C ASP A 15 9.88 -10.73 2.68
N ALA A 16 9.49 -11.69 1.83
CA ALA A 16 8.16 -11.77 1.21
C ALA A 16 7.03 -11.98 2.24
N ASP A 17 7.34 -12.60 3.38
CA ASP A 17 6.33 -13.01 4.37
C ASP A 17 5.58 -11.84 5.03
N GLY A 18 6.10 -10.61 4.97
CA GLY A 18 5.49 -9.44 5.61
C GLY A 18 4.14 -9.03 5.01
N ALA A 19 3.96 -9.18 3.69
CA ALA A 19 2.74 -8.71 3.00
C ALA A 19 1.48 -9.38 3.51
N HIS A 20 1.50 -10.70 3.68
CA HIS A 20 0.33 -11.45 4.12
C HIS A 20 -0.07 -11.09 5.56
N VAL A 21 0.90 -10.83 6.44
CA VAL A 21 0.68 -10.47 7.85
C VAL A 21 0.02 -9.10 7.90
N VAL A 22 0.61 -8.12 7.20
CA VAL A 22 0.09 -6.75 7.17
C VAL A 22 -1.30 -6.71 6.54
N ALA A 23 -1.50 -7.44 5.43
CA ALA A 23 -2.81 -7.53 4.78
C ALA A 23 -3.87 -8.14 5.71
N ARG A 24 -3.51 -9.12 6.55
CA ARG A 24 -4.41 -9.68 7.56
C ARG A 24 -4.73 -8.65 8.64
N GLN A 25 -3.72 -7.98 9.19
CA GLN A 25 -3.89 -6.97 10.23
C GLN A 25 -4.80 -5.82 9.77
N LEU A 26 -4.62 -5.31 8.55
CA LEU A 26 -5.46 -4.27 7.97
C LEU A 26 -6.92 -4.73 7.81
N ARG A 27 -7.15 -5.97 7.33
CA ARG A 27 -8.51 -6.53 7.24
C ARG A 27 -9.16 -6.66 8.62
N ASP A 28 -8.41 -7.09 9.62
CA ASP A 28 -8.88 -7.21 11.01
C ASP A 28 -9.23 -5.83 11.59
N ALA A 29 -8.54 -4.76 11.18
CA ALA A 29 -8.86 -3.36 11.48
C ALA A 29 -10.04 -2.81 10.64
N GLY A 30 -10.61 -3.61 9.74
CA GLY A 30 -11.76 -3.21 8.93
C GLY A 30 -11.40 -2.43 7.67
N VAL A 31 -10.16 -2.48 7.19
CA VAL A 31 -9.74 -1.91 5.89
C VAL A 31 -10.10 -2.88 4.75
N GLU A 32 -10.49 -2.36 3.59
CA GLU A 32 -10.59 -3.13 2.34
C GLU A 32 -9.19 -3.34 1.77
N VAL A 33 -8.78 -4.60 1.58
CA VAL A 33 -7.39 -4.91 1.20
C VAL A 33 -7.33 -5.70 -0.10
N VAL A 34 -6.64 -5.13 -1.09
CA VAL A 34 -6.22 -5.80 -2.33
C VAL A 34 -4.78 -6.28 -2.15
N HIS A 35 -4.54 -7.59 -2.25
CA HIS A 35 -3.20 -8.16 -2.13
C HIS A 35 -2.61 -8.41 -3.52
N ALA A 36 -1.64 -7.59 -3.93
CA ALA A 36 -1.05 -7.61 -5.26
C ALA A 36 0.09 -8.66 -5.42
N GLY A 37 0.63 -9.15 -4.31
CA GLY A 37 1.75 -10.10 -4.32
C GLY A 37 3.08 -9.45 -4.72
N GLY A 38 4.01 -10.27 -5.23
CA GLY A 38 5.35 -9.89 -5.65
C GLY A 38 5.38 -9.02 -6.91
N LEU A 39 5.83 -7.78 -6.76
CA LEU A 39 6.07 -6.86 -7.87
C LEU A 39 7.56 -6.50 -7.93
N THR A 40 8.09 -6.36 -9.15
CA THR A 40 9.52 -6.13 -9.38
C THR A 40 9.85 -4.70 -9.80
N ALA A 41 8.85 -3.93 -10.21
CA ALA A 41 8.96 -2.57 -10.74
C ALA A 41 8.01 -1.62 -10.00
N ALA A 42 8.47 -0.41 -9.67
CA ALA A 42 7.67 0.58 -8.96
C ALA A 42 6.45 1.01 -9.80
N GLU A 43 6.62 1.05 -11.11
CA GLU A 43 5.59 1.36 -12.11
C GLU A 43 4.44 0.37 -12.04
N HIS A 44 4.71 -0.91 -11.81
CA HIS A 44 3.65 -1.90 -11.61
C HIS A 44 2.95 -1.71 -10.26
N VAL A 45 3.68 -1.36 -9.19
CA VAL A 45 3.07 -1.07 -7.88
C VAL A 45 2.09 0.10 -8.00
N VAL A 46 2.53 1.20 -8.62
CA VAL A 46 1.72 2.39 -8.84
C VAL A 46 0.53 2.08 -9.76
N ALA A 47 0.74 1.37 -10.86
CA ALA A 47 -0.34 0.98 -11.75
C ALA A 47 -1.45 0.22 -11.01
N VAL A 48 -1.10 -0.77 -10.18
CA VAL A 48 -2.11 -1.50 -9.39
C VAL A 48 -2.82 -0.58 -8.39
N ALA A 49 -2.10 0.29 -7.68
CA ALA A 49 -2.71 1.23 -6.74
C ALA A 49 -3.76 2.14 -7.40
N LEU A 50 -3.43 2.67 -8.59
CA LEU A 50 -4.33 3.52 -9.37
C LEU A 50 -5.52 2.75 -9.97
N GLN A 51 -5.27 1.56 -10.52
CA GLN A 51 -6.32 0.72 -11.11
C GLN A 51 -7.37 0.30 -10.06
N GLU A 52 -6.93 0.07 -8.83
CA GLU A 52 -7.80 -0.32 -7.73
C GLU A 52 -8.46 0.88 -7.03
N ASP A 53 -8.14 2.13 -7.42
CA ASP A 53 -8.64 3.34 -6.75
C ASP A 53 -8.35 3.29 -5.23
N ALA A 54 -7.09 3.03 -4.89
CA ALA A 54 -6.64 2.81 -3.53
C ALA A 54 -6.33 4.12 -2.80
N ASP A 55 -6.72 4.24 -1.54
CA ASP A 55 -6.32 5.36 -0.66
C ASP A 55 -4.82 5.26 -0.29
N ALA A 56 -4.26 4.05 -0.28
CA ALA A 56 -2.85 3.83 -0.04
C ALA A 56 -2.32 2.55 -0.69
N VAL A 57 -1.01 2.54 -0.91
CA VAL A 57 -0.23 1.36 -1.26
C VAL A 57 0.84 1.08 -0.21
N VAL A 58 0.84 -0.14 0.30
CA VAL A 58 1.71 -0.61 1.37
C VAL A 58 2.75 -1.56 0.79
N VAL A 59 4.04 -1.22 0.95
CA VAL A 59 5.18 -1.97 0.40
C VAL A 59 6.25 -2.25 1.46
N GLY A 60 7.00 -3.33 1.28
CA GLY A 60 8.05 -3.73 2.22
C GLY A 60 9.32 -2.87 2.17
N GLY A 61 9.55 -2.14 1.09
CA GLY A 61 10.73 -1.29 0.94
C GLY A 61 10.62 -0.37 -0.28
N ARG A 62 11.64 0.48 -0.47
CA ARG A 62 11.68 1.49 -1.55
C ARG A 62 10.44 2.40 -1.57
N VAL A 63 9.86 2.69 -0.39
CA VAL A 63 8.66 3.52 -0.24
C VAL A 63 8.80 4.89 -0.91
N ALA A 64 9.97 5.53 -0.75
CA ALA A 64 10.23 6.85 -1.34
C ALA A 64 10.20 6.83 -2.88
N GLU A 65 10.56 5.69 -3.49
CA GLU A 65 10.49 5.53 -4.95
C GLU A 65 9.05 5.41 -5.44
N VAL A 66 8.22 4.62 -4.75
CA VAL A 66 6.78 4.51 -5.05
C VAL A 66 6.09 5.86 -4.85
N ALA A 67 6.39 6.56 -3.76
CA ALA A 67 5.86 7.90 -3.48
C ALA A 67 6.24 8.92 -4.57
N ALA A 68 7.51 8.92 -5.00
CA ALA A 68 7.97 9.81 -6.06
C ALA A 68 7.26 9.53 -7.39
N LEU A 69 6.97 8.26 -7.69
CA LEU A 69 6.28 7.88 -8.91
C LEU A 69 4.78 8.21 -8.85
N LEU A 70 4.11 8.04 -7.70
CA LEU A 70 2.73 8.50 -7.52
C LEU A 70 2.61 10.01 -7.76
N ALA A 71 3.52 10.80 -7.19
CA ALA A 71 3.56 12.24 -7.43
C ALA A 71 3.84 12.59 -8.90
N ALA A 72 4.66 11.81 -9.60
CA ALA A 72 4.93 12.02 -11.03
C ALA A 72 3.71 11.72 -11.93
N GLU A 73 2.77 10.90 -11.45
CA GLU A 73 1.50 10.57 -12.11
C GLU A 73 0.34 11.47 -11.62
N ASP A 74 0.64 12.58 -10.93
CA ASP A 74 -0.34 13.50 -10.33
C ASP A 74 -1.32 12.81 -9.33
N ALA A 75 -0.88 11.73 -8.67
CA ALA A 75 -1.66 10.92 -7.73
C ALA A 75 -1.24 11.17 -6.26
N ASP A 76 -1.13 12.44 -5.87
CA ASP A 76 -0.71 12.85 -4.52
C ASP A 76 -1.72 12.48 -3.41
N ASP A 77 -2.94 12.09 -3.79
CA ASP A 77 -3.99 11.62 -2.90
C ASP A 77 -3.81 10.15 -2.46
N VAL A 78 -2.99 9.38 -3.17
CA VAL A 78 -2.64 8.00 -2.79
C VAL A 78 -1.34 7.98 -1.98
N ARG A 79 -1.36 7.40 -0.78
CA ARG A 79 -0.14 7.30 0.05
C ARG A 79 0.66 6.03 -0.19
N ALA A 80 1.98 6.16 -0.38
CA ALA A 80 2.91 5.03 -0.25
C ALA A 80 3.38 4.87 1.20
N ILE A 81 3.29 3.65 1.75
CA ILE A 81 3.49 3.37 3.18
C ILE A 81 4.35 2.12 3.37
N ALA A 82 5.22 2.12 4.39
CA ALA A 82 5.97 0.93 4.79
C ALA A 82 5.08 -0.07 5.55
N TYR A 83 5.44 -1.36 5.52
CA TYR A 83 4.75 -2.39 6.32
C TYR A 83 4.59 -2.02 7.80
N ASP A 84 5.64 -1.50 8.44
CA ASP A 84 5.65 -1.17 9.86
C ASP A 84 4.73 0.00 10.22
N ASP A 85 4.37 0.85 9.26
CA ASP A 85 3.56 2.06 9.45
C ASP A 85 2.08 1.86 9.02
N ALA A 86 1.76 0.74 8.38
CA ALA A 86 0.47 0.52 7.72
C ALA A 86 -0.73 0.59 8.69
N LEU A 87 -0.64 -0.09 9.83
CA LEU A 87 -1.70 -0.07 10.85
C LEU A 87 -1.86 1.31 11.48
N THR A 88 -0.74 1.93 11.87
CA THR A 88 -0.74 3.27 12.48
C THR A 88 -1.41 4.27 11.55
N TRP A 89 -1.10 4.24 10.26
CA TRP A 89 -1.76 5.10 9.29
C TRP A 89 -3.26 4.80 9.18
N ALA A 90 -3.64 3.53 9.04
CA ALA A 90 -5.04 3.13 8.89
C ALA A 90 -5.92 3.59 10.07
N ASP A 91 -5.40 3.48 11.30
CA ASP A 91 -6.08 3.97 12.50
C ASP A 91 -6.26 5.49 12.47
N THR A 92 -5.24 6.24 12.04
CA THR A 92 -5.33 7.72 11.94
C THR A 92 -6.24 8.19 10.82
N ALA A 93 -6.37 7.42 9.74
CA ALA A 93 -7.25 7.75 8.61
C ALA A 93 -8.73 7.42 8.88
N HIS A 94 -9.03 6.57 9.88
CA HIS A 94 -10.39 6.26 10.34
C HIS A 94 -10.92 7.21 11.43
N GLY A 95 -10.04 7.97 12.10
CA GLY A 95 -10.40 8.92 13.17
C GLY A 95 -10.84 10.28 12.66
#